data_AF-A0A1N7Q251-F1
#
_entry.id   AF-A0A1N7Q251-F1
#
_cell.length_a   1.000
_cell.length_b   1.000
_cell.length_c   1.000
_cell.angle_alpha   90.00
_cell.angle_beta   90.00
_cell.angle_gamma   90.00
#
_symmetry.space_group_name_H-M   'P 1'
#
loop_
_entity.id
_entity.type
_entity.pdbx_description
1 polymer ?
#
loop_
_entity_poly.entity_id
_entity_poly.type
_entity_poly.pdbx_seq_one_letter_code
_entity_poly.pdbx_strand_id
1 'polypeptide(L)' 'MKGMILLGITLILLLIGRYEWWMINQGRRKEKAVLFILVALGWVLAVLLLYFPDLPGPTRLLEKILSPLVRWMEGEG' A
#
# COMPACT_ATOMS: atom_id res chain seq x y z
N MET A 1 -5.37 21.19 -2.20
CA MET A 1 -4.15 20.68 -1.52
C MET A 1 -3.89 19.20 -1.80
N LYS A 2 -4.88 18.32 -1.61
CA LYS A 2 -4.76 16.85 -1.83
C LYS A 2 -4.13 16.43 -3.17
N GLY A 3 -4.54 17.04 -4.28
CA GLY A 3 -3.98 16.73 -5.62
C GLY A 3 -2.50 17.10 -5.81
N MET A 4 -2.00 18.14 -5.13
CA MET A 4 -0.60 18.55 -5.21
C MET A 4 0.32 17.56 -4.49
N ILE A 5 -0.14 17.04 -3.34
CA ILE A 5 0.53 15.97 -2.60
C ILE A 5 0.56 14.68 -3.44
N LEU A 6 -0.55 14.37 -4.11
CA LEU A 6 -0.65 13.17 -4.95
C LEU A 6 0.26 13.24 -6.18
N LEU A 7 0.38 14.41 -6.81
CA LEU A 7 1.37 14.67 -7.86
C LEU A 7 2.81 14.50 -7.34
N GLY A 8 3.12 15.02 -6.16
CA GLY A 8 4.44 14.85 -5.54
C GLY A 8 4.79 13.39 -5.28
N ILE A 9 3.86 12.61 -4.71
CA ILE A 9 4.05 11.16 -4.46
C ILE A 9 4.27 10.43 -5.79
N THR A 10 3.45 10.72 -6.80
CA THR A 10 3.56 10.08 -8.11
C THR A 10 4.90 10.40 -8.78
N LEU A 11 5.38 11.65 -8.66
CA LEU A 11 6.68 12.07 -9.19
C LEU A 11 7.84 11.35 -8.49
N ILE A 12 7.80 11.23 -7.16
CA ILE A 12 8.81 10.51 -6.37
C ILE A 12 8.85 9.03 -6.76
N LEU A 13 7.70 8.37 -6.91
CA LEU A 13 7.63 6.97 -7.32
C LEU A 13 8.13 6.75 -8.75
N LEU A 14 7.85 7.70 -9.66
CA LEU A 14 8.40 7.69 -11.01
C LEU A 14 9.92 7.80 -11.00
N LEU A 15 10.48 8.66 -10.14
CA LEU A 15 11.92 8.81 -9.97
C LEU A 15 12.56 7.55 -9.37
N ILE A 16 11.96 6.96 -8.33
CA ILE A 16 12.42 5.70 -7.72
C ILE A 16 12.40 4.58 -8.77
N GLY A 17 11.26 4.37 -9.43
CA GLY A 17 11.12 3.32 -10.43
C GLY A 17 12.06 3.50 -11.62
N ARG A 18 12.29 4.74 -12.07
CA ARG A 18 13.24 5.04 -13.14
C ARG A 18 14.70 4.85 -12.72
N TYR A 19 15.06 5.26 -11.50
CA TYR A 19 16.41 5.09 -10.96
C TYR A 19 16.74 3.61 -10.75
N GLU A 20 15.82 2.84 -10.17
CA GLU A 20 15.97 1.40 -10.01
C GLU A 20 15.96 0.65 -11.34
N TRP A 21 15.18 1.11 -12.32
CA TRP A 21 15.25 0.52 -13.67
C TRP A 21 16.62 0.73 -14.33
N TRP A 22 17.27 1.86 -14.05
CA TRP A 22 18.61 2.19 -14.52
C TRP A 22 19.70 1.45 -13.74
N MET A 23 19.49 1.25 -12.43
CA MET A 23 20.42 0.56 -11.53
C MET A 23 20.34 -0.97 -11.64
N ILE A 24 19.16 -1.54 -11.91
CA ILE A 24 18.99 -2.98 -12.13
C ILE A 24 19.45 -3.34 -13.54
N ASN A 25 20.65 -3.92 -13.58
CA ASN A 25 21.30 -4.46 -14.76
C ASN A 25 20.32 -5.34 -15.57
N GLN A 26 20.29 -5.20 -16.90
CA GLN A 26 19.21 -5.64 -17.78
C GLN A 26 18.83 -7.14 -17.74
N GLY A 27 19.58 -7.98 -17.01
CA GLY A 27 19.34 -9.43 -16.88
C GLY A 27 18.34 -9.86 -15.80
N ARG A 28 18.01 -9.05 -14.79
CA ARG A 28 17.20 -9.48 -13.63
C ARG A 28 15.74 -9.00 -13.68
N ARG A 29 14.96 -9.52 -14.63
CA ARG A 29 13.52 -9.18 -14.78
C ARG A 29 12.67 -9.43 -13.54
N LYS A 30 13.04 -10.42 -12.70
CA LYS A 30 12.31 -10.76 -11.47
C LYS A 30 12.41 -9.66 -10.40
N GLU A 31 13.59 -9.05 -10.23
CA GLU A 31 13.78 -7.96 -9.25
C GLU A 31 13.00 -6.71 -9.66
N LYS A 32 12.93 -6.43 -10.97
CA LYS A 32 12.12 -5.31 -11.52
C LYS A 32 10.62 -5.47 -11.20
N ALA A 33 10.10 -6.69 -11.25
CA ALA A 33 8.70 -6.97 -10.95
C ALA A 33 8.38 -6.78 -9.46
N VAL A 34 9.24 -7.27 -8.57
CA VAL A 34 9.07 -7.10 -7.11
C VAL A 34 9.07 -5.63 -6.73
N LEU A 35 9.96 -4.84 -7.32
CA LEU A 35 10.00 -3.40 -7.09
C LEU A 35 8.77 -2.68 -7.61
N PHE A 36 8.33 -2.99 -8.82
CA PHE A 36 7.11 -2.41 -9.36
C PHE A 36 5.90 -2.71 -8.46
N ILE A 37 5.81 -3.93 -7.94
CA ILE A 37 4.74 -4.33 -7.01
C ILE A 37 4.84 -3.54 -5.69
N LEU A 38 6.03 -3.40 -5.11
CA LEU A 38 6.24 -2.63 -3.87
C LEU A 38 5.91 -1.14 -4.05
N VAL A 39 6.37 -0.55 -5.15
CA VAL A 39 6.09 0.85 -5.53
C VAL A 39 4.59 1.06 -5.74
N ALA A 40 3.93 0.13 -6.45
CA ALA A 40 2.48 0.18 -6.66
C ALA A 40 1.71 0.04 -5.34
N LEU A 41 2.13 -0.88 -4.45
CA LEU A 41 1.54 -1.06 -3.12
C LEU A 41 1.68 0.21 -2.28
N GLY A 42 2.87 0.79 -2.23
CA GLY A 42 3.13 2.05 -1.52
C GLY A 42 2.30 3.21 -2.08
N TRP A 43 2.13 3.28 -3.41
CA TRP A 43 1.29 4.28 -4.04
C TRP A 43 -0.18 4.13 -3.67
N VAL A 44 -0.72 2.91 -3.77
CA VAL A 44 -2.10 2.60 -3.39
C VAL A 44 -2.33 2.96 -1.92
N LEU A 45 -1.39 2.62 -1.03
CA LEU A 45 -1.45 2.98 0.38
C LEU A 45 -1.50 4.50 0.58
N ALA A 46 -0.66 5.24 -0.14
CA ALA A 46 -0.60 6.69 -0.07
C ALA A 46 -1.90 7.33 -0.58
N VAL A 47 -2.45 6.85 -1.70
CA VAL A 47 -3.76 7.30 -2.21
C VAL A 47 -4.85 7.01 -1.19
N LEU A 48 -4.85 5.82 -0.59
CA LEU A 48 -5.83 5.41 0.41
C LEU A 48 -5.79 6.32 1.63
N LEU A 49 -4.61 6.63 2.18
CA LEU A 49 -4.47 7.57 3.30
C LEU A 49 -4.93 9.01 2.95
N LEU A 50 -4.71 9.43 1.71
CA LEU A 50 -4.94 10.82 1.30
C LEU A 50 -6.45 11.10 1.08
N TYR A 51 -7.18 10.11 0.59
CA TYR A 51 -8.63 10.17 0.41
C TYR A 51 -9.43 9.65 1.60
N PHE A 52 -8.91 8.64 2.31
CA PHE A 52 -9.46 8.07 3.54
C PHE A 52 -8.45 8.27 4.69
N PRO A 53 -8.32 9.50 5.22
CA PRO A 53 -7.41 9.78 6.34
C PRO A 53 -7.84 9.06 7.62
N ASP A 54 -9.15 8.83 7.80
CA ASP A 54 -9.72 8.08 8.90
C ASP A 54 -9.87 6.59 8.56
N LEU A 55 -8.85 5.99 7.93
CA LEU A 55 -8.79 4.54 7.84
C LEU A 55 -8.80 3.98 9.26
N PRO A 56 -9.77 3.13 9.63
CA PRO A 56 -9.76 2.48 10.92
C PRO A 56 -8.41 1.78 11.05
N GLY A 57 -7.67 2.11 12.11
CA GLY A 57 -6.32 1.59 12.30
C GLY A 57 -6.28 0.06 12.17
N PRO A 58 -5.11 -0.53 11.87
CA PRO A 58 -4.99 -1.98 11.65
C PRO A 58 -5.62 -2.80 12.78
N THR A 59 -5.58 -2.30 14.02
CA THR A 59 -6.26 -2.88 15.17
C THR A 59 -7.78 -2.95 15.03
N ARG A 60 -8.43 -1.89 14.55
CA ARG A 60 -9.89 -1.82 14.30
C ARG A 60 -10.32 -2.67 13.11
N LEU A 61 -9.47 -2.79 12.09
CA LEU A 61 -9.70 -3.69 10.96
C LEU A 61 -9.64 -5.16 11.40
N LEU A 62 -8.62 -5.50 12.19
CA LEU A 62 -8.50 -6.82 12.82
C LEU A 62 -9.71 -7.09 13.71
N GLU A 63 -10.14 -6.14 14.53
CA GLU A 63 -11.36 -6.25 15.34
C GLU A 63 -12.60 -6.55 14.49
N LYS A 64 -12.79 -5.87 13.35
CA LYS A 64 -13.93 -6.15 12.44
C LYS A 64 -13.88 -7.54 11.82
N ILE A 65 -12.69 -8.03 11.45
CA ILE A 65 -12.50 -9.33 10.82
C ILE A 65 -12.61 -10.45 11.86
N LEU A 66 -12.09 -10.22 13.07
CA LEU A 66 -12.01 -11.19 14.15
C LEU A 66 -13.25 -11.20 15.04
N SER A 67 -14.01 -10.10 15.13
CA SER A 67 -15.26 -10.02 15.89
C SER A 67 -16.25 -11.16 15.59
N PRO A 68 -16.54 -11.55 14.33
CA PRO A 68 -17.41 -12.70 14.06
C PRO A 68 -16.82 -14.03 14.57
N LEU A 69 -15.49 -14.18 14.53
CA LEU A 69 -14.79 -15.36 15.04
C LEU A 69 -14.83 -15.42 16.58
N VAL A 70 -14.65 -14.26 17.23
CA VAL A 70 -14.73 -14.11 18.69
C VAL A 70 -16.14 -14.41 19.18
N ARG A 71 -17.18 -13.89 18.52
CA ARG A 71 -18.59 -14.20 18.86
C ARG A 71 -18.94 -15.67 18.70
N TRP A 72 -18.37 -16.33 17.68
CA TRP A 72 -18.52 -17.77 17.49
C TRP A 72 -17.85 -18.57 18.60
N MET A 73 -16.68 -18.12 19.08
CA MET A 73 -15.98 -18.74 20.21
C MET A 73 -16.62 -18.47 21.58
N GLU A 74 -17.27 -17.32 21.75
CA GLU A 74 -18.00 -16.94 22.98
C GLU A 74 -19.35 -17.66 23.11
N GLY A 75 -19.79 -18.39 22.07
CA GLY A 75 -20.98 -19.24 22.16
C GLY A 75 -22.30 -18.49 22.01
N GLU A 76 -22.31 -17.33 21.35
CA GLU A 76 -23.53 -16.66 20.89
C GLU A 76 -23.89 -17.13 19.47
N GLY A 77 -24.15 -18.44 19.33
CA GLY A 77 -24.64 -19.10 18.12
C GLY A 77 -25.99 -19.75 18.34
#